data_AF-A0A355I9V7-F1
#
_entry.id   AF-A0A355I9V7-F1
#
_cell.length_a   1.000
_cell.length_b   1.000
_cell.length_c   1.000
_cell.angle_alpha   90.00
_cell.angle_beta   90.00
_cell.angle_gamma   90.00
#
_symmetry.space_group_name_H-M   'P 1'
#
loop_
_entity.id
_entity.type
_entity.pdbx_description
1 polymer ?
#
loop_
_entity_poly.entity_id
_entity_poly.type
_entity_poly.pdbx_seq_one_letter_code
_entity_poly.pdbx_strand_id
1 'polypeptide(L)' 'MARREGYLLSKGVRLFHWSITPDDYSAHLLFVHGMAEHSGRYQEVAEHFASLGYCCHALDLRGLGRSEGPRGHADSFQDL' A
#
# COMPACT_ATOMS: atom_id res chain seq x y z
N MET A 1 16.72 -8.10 -1.55
CA MET A 1 15.36 -7.57 -1.30
C MET A 1 14.65 -7.44 -2.63
N ALA A 2 13.52 -8.11 -2.80
CA ALA A 2 12.75 -8.03 -4.04
C ALA A 2 11.47 -7.21 -3.80
N ARG A 3 11.22 -6.22 -4.67
CA ARG A 3 9.94 -5.52 -4.73
C ARG A 3 8.95 -6.36 -5.53
N ARG A 4 7.77 -6.59 -4.98
CA ARG A 4 6.66 -7.27 -5.68
C ARG A 4 5.45 -6.35 -5.68
N GLU A 5 4.73 -6.32 -6.79
CA GLU A 5 3.49 -5.55 -6.91
C GLU A 5 2.38 -6.41 -7.50
N GLY A 6 1.13 -6.02 -7.22
CA GLY A 6 -0.04 -6.77 -7.62
C GLY A 6 -1.33 -6.05 -7.28
N TYR A 7 -2.43 -6.80 -7.36
CA TYR A 7 -3.75 -6.32 -6.99
C TYR A 7 -4.42 -7.28 -6.01
N LEU A 8 -5.02 -6.73 -4.96
CA LEU A 8 -5.91 -7.43 -4.05
C LEU A 8 -7.36 -7.14 -4.46
N LEU A 9 -8.25 -8.13 -4.35
CA LEU A 9 -9.68 -7.91 -4.54
C LEU A 9 -10.33 -7.63 -3.19
N SER A 10 -10.99 -6.48 -3.04
CA SER A 10 -11.73 -6.11 -1.83
C SER A 10 -13.05 -5.43 -2.18
N LYS A 11 -14.17 -5.93 -1.64
CA LYS A 11 -15.53 -5.44 -1.93
C LYS A 11 -15.80 -5.22 -3.43
N GLY A 12 -15.29 -6.11 -4.29
CA GLY A 12 -15.47 -6.03 -5.74
C GLY A 12 -14.55 -5.03 -6.47
N VAL A 13 -13.60 -4.41 -5.77
CA VAL A 13 -12.66 -3.42 -6.33
C VAL A 13 -11.24 -3.99 -6.30
N ARG A 14 -10.48 -3.84 -7.39
CA ARG A 14 -9.05 -4.18 -7.39
C ARG A 14 -8.23 -3.06 -6.76
N LEU A 15 -7.56 -3.37 -5.67
CA LEU A 15 -6.68 -2.46 -4.95
C LEU A 15 -5.23 -2.75 -5.30
N PHE A 16 -4.52 -1.77 -5.82
CA PHE A 16 -3.10 -1.89 -6.09
C PHE A 16 -2.31 -1.97 -4.80
N HIS A 17 -1.32 -2.86 -4.75
CA HIS A 17 -0.39 -2.96 -3.63
C HIS A 17 1.01 -3.31 -4.10
N TRP A 18 1.99 -3.01 -3.26
CA TRP A 18 3.35 -3.50 -3.41
C TRP A 18 3.96 -3.83 -2.06
N SER A 19 5.01 -4.64 -2.09
CA SER A 19 5.76 -5.07 -0.91
C SER A 19 7.25 -5.15 -1.21
N ILE A 20 8.05 -4.92 -0.17
CA ILE A 20 9.49 -5.18 -0.14
C ILE A 20 9.71 -6.19 0.98
N THR A 21 10.12 -7.40 0.62
CA THR A 21 10.35 -8.49 1.57
C THR A 21 11.85 -8.76 1.67
N PRO A 22 12.47 -8.49 2.83
CA PRO A 22 13.79 -9.02 3.19
C PRO A 22 13.74 -10.53 3.40
N ASP A 23 14.89 -11.21 3.31
CA ASP A 23 14.97 -12.66 3.51
C ASP A 23 14.74 -13.05 4.99
N ASP A 24 15.19 -12.20 5.92
CA ASP A 24 14.93 -12.29 7.36
C ASP A 24 14.30 -10.98 7.85
N TYR A 25 13.17 -11.08 8.57
CA TYR A 25 12.47 -9.94 9.12
C TYR A 25 11.69 -10.33 10.38
N SER A 26 11.59 -9.40 11.33
CA SER A 26 10.93 -9.65 12.62
C SER A 26 9.54 -9.04 12.76
N ALA A 27 9.16 -8.15 11.83
CA ALA A 27 7.87 -7.48 11.85
C ALA A 27 7.43 -7.03 10.45
N HIS A 28 6.13 -6.75 10.34
CA HIS A 28 5.52 -6.15 9.15
C HIS A 28 5.20 -4.67 9.39
N LEU A 29 5.46 -3.84 8.39
CA LEU A 29 5.04 -2.44 8.36
C LEU A 29 4.08 -2.22 7.19
N LEU A 30 2.96 -1.56 7.47
CA LEU A 30 1.99 -1.17 6.45
C LEU A 30 1.97 0.35 6.33
N PHE A 31 2.27 0.85 5.13
CA PHE A 31 2.17 2.26 4.78
C PHE A 31 0.78 2.53 4.21
N VAL A 32 0.04 3.42 4.86
CA VAL A 32 -1.27 3.89 4.43
C VAL A 32 -1.16 5.38 4.12
N HIS A 33 -1.53 5.75 2.89
CA HIS A 33 -1.44 7.13 2.45
C HIS A 33 -2.71 7.93 2.78
N GLY A 34 -2.60 9.26 2.78
CA GLY A 34 -3.73 10.16 3.01
C GLY A 34 -4.55 10.47 1.76
N MET A 35 -5.47 11.43 1.88
CA MET A 35 -6.26 11.93 0.76
C MET A 35 -5.37 12.55 -0.32
N ALA A 36 -5.75 12.35 -1.59
CA ALA A 36 -5.04 12.87 -2.77
C ALA A 36 -3.57 12.40 -2.94
N GLU A 37 -3.19 11.33 -2.25
CA GLU A 37 -1.86 10.72 -2.30
C GLU A 37 -1.89 9.32 -2.94
N HIS A 38 -0.72 8.66 -3.02
CA HIS A 38 -0.60 7.27 -3.46
C HIS A 38 0.60 6.59 -2.78
N SER A 39 0.56 5.25 -2.70
CA SER A 39 1.55 4.41 -2.02
C SER A 39 2.97 4.57 -2.55
N GLY A 40 3.14 4.87 -3.84
CA GLY A 40 4.47 5.03 -4.45
C GLY A 40 5.38 6.08 -3.77
N ARG A 41 4.81 7.03 -3.01
CA ARG A 41 5.58 8.04 -2.28
C ARG A 41 6.34 7.47 -1.07
N TYR A 42 5.97 6.28 -0.61
CA TYR A 42 6.61 5.62 0.54
C TYR A 42 7.75 4.68 0.14
N GLN A 43 8.11 4.60 -1.15
CA GLN A 43 9.12 3.66 -1.63
C GLN A 43 10.45 3.79 -0.88
N GLU A 44 11.03 4.99 -0.84
CA GLU A 44 12.34 5.22 -0.18
C GLU A 44 12.28 4.93 1.32
N VAL A 45 11.18 5.29 1.98
CA VAL A 45 10.97 5.02 3.41
C VAL A 45 10.84 3.51 3.67
N ALA A 46 10.11 2.79 2.81
CA ALA A 46 9.97 1.34 2.91
C ALA A 46 11.30 0.62 2.63
N GLU A 47 12.12 1.10 1.71
CA GLU A 47 13.47 0.57 1.47
C GLU A 47 14.36 0.77 2.70
N HIS A 48 14.29 1.94 3.35
CA HIS A 48 14.99 2.20 4.60
C HIS A 48 14.59 1.20 5.69
N PHE A 49 13.30 1.01 5.95
CA PHE A 49 12.85 0.04 6.96
C PHE A 49 13.13 -1.41 6.56
N ALA A 50 13.03 -1.76 5.27
CA ALA A 50 13.42 -3.07 4.79
C ALA A 50 14.89 -3.38 5.07
N SER A 51 15.78 -2.39 4.96
CA SER A 51 17.19 -2.53 5.34
C SER A 51 17.43 -2.76 6.84
N LEU A 52 16.43 -2.45 7.68
CA LEU A 52 16.45 -2.66 9.13
C LEU A 52 15.74 -3.95 9.57
N GLY A 53 15.35 -4.83 8.64
CA GLY A 53 14.70 -6.11 8.97
C GLY A 53 13.17 -6.03 9.14
N TYR A 54 12.52 -5.10 8.44
CA TYR A 54 11.05 -5.02 8.38
C TYR A 54 10.50 -5.41 7.00
N CYS A 55 9.51 -6.29 6.97
CA CYS A 55 8.77 -6.59 5.75
C CYS A 55 7.74 -5.49 5.50
N CYS A 56 7.94 -4.71 4.43
CA CYS A 56 7.20 -3.49 4.19
C CYS A 56 6.13 -3.69 3.12
N HIS A 57 4.94 -3.17 3.37
CA HIS A 57 3.79 -3.24 2.47
C HIS A 57 3.19 -1.85 2.29
N ALA A 58 2.66 -1.57 1.11
CA ALA A 58 1.83 -0.40 0.89
C ALA A 58 0.72 -0.72 -0.12
N LEU A 59 -0.39 -0.01 -0.02
CA LEU A 59 -1.51 -0.10 -0.94
C LEU A 59 -2.01 1.28 -1.34
N ASP A 60 -2.57 1.37 -2.54
CA ASP A 60 -3.37 2.52 -2.91
C ASP A 60 -4.79 2.34 -2.37
N LEU A 61 -5.29 3.33 -1.64
CA LEU A 61 -6.67 3.34 -1.17
C LEU A 61 -7.63 3.37 -2.36
N ARG A 62 -8.85 2.84 -2.18
CA ARG A 62 -9.90 2.81 -3.22
C ARG A 62 -10.06 4.19 -3.87
N GLY A 63 -10.14 4.23 -5.19
CA GLY A 63 -10.30 5.46 -5.95
C GLY A 63 -9.08 6.38 -5.94
N LEU A 64 -7.96 5.98 -5.35
CA LEU A 64 -6.69 6.74 -5.33
C LEU A 64 -5.58 5.92 -6.00
N GLY A 65 -4.51 6.59 -6.43
CA GLY A 65 -3.41 5.98 -7.17
C GLY A 65 -3.86 5.03 -8.31
N ARG A 66 -3.28 3.83 -8.32
CA ARG A 66 -3.53 2.73 -9.25
C ARG A 66 -4.71 1.84 -8.86
N SER A 67 -5.33 2.05 -7.69
CA SER A 67 -6.51 1.31 -7.27
C SER A 67 -7.75 1.72 -8.06
N GLU A 68 -8.65 0.77 -8.30
CA GLU A 68 -9.95 1.01 -8.91
C GLU A 68 -10.92 1.70 -7.95
N GLY A 69 -12.09 2.07 -8.47
CA GLY A 69 -13.19 2.71 -7.75
C GLY A 69 -13.36 4.19 -8.13
N PRO A 70 -14.49 4.81 -7.74
CA PRO A 70 -14.75 6.21 -8.06
C PRO A 70 -13.74 7.13 -7.37
N ARG A 71 -13.20 8.11 -8.11
CA ARG A 71 -12.19 9.05 -7.58
C ARG A 71 -12.81 9.95 -6.51
N GLY A 72 -12.12 10.09 -5.37
CA GLY A 72 -12.57 10.96 -4.27
C GLY A 72 -13.84 10.50 -3.56
N HIS A 73 -14.17 9.20 -3.63
CA HIS A 73 -15.40 8.66 -3.08
C HIS A 73 -15.17 7.72 -1.89
N ALA A 74 -15.96 7.92 -0.83
CA ALA A 74 -16.17 6.98 0.25
C ALA A 74 -17.66 6.63 0.30
N ASP A 75 -18.00 5.36 0.53
CA ASP A 75 -19.40 4.91 0.53
C ASP A 75 -20.14 5.47 1.76
N SER A 76 -19.42 5.66 2.88
CA SER A 76 -19.93 6.23 4.12
C SER A 76 -18.84 7.03 4.85
N PHE A 77 -19.25 7.89 5.80
CA PHE A 77 -18.30 8.59 6.66
C PHE A 77 -17.46 7.64 7.52
N GLN A 78 -17.99 6.44 7.82
CA GLN A 78 -17.27 5.40 8.54
C GLN A 78 -16.17 4.73 7.72
N ASP A 79 -16.13 4.95 6.40
CA ASP A 79 -15.05 4.46 5.52
C ASP A 79 -13.90 5.49 5.36
N LEU A 80 -13.97 6.65 6.03
CA LEU A 80 -12.91 7.66 6.12
C LEU A 80 -12.17 7.53 7.46
#